data_AF-A0A101JV70-F1
#
_entry.id   AF-A0A101JV70-F1
#
_cell.length_a   1.000
_cell.length_b   1.000
_cell.length_c   1.000
_cell.angle_alpha   90.00
_cell.angle_beta   90.00
_cell.angle_gamma   90.00
#
_symmetry.space_group_name_H-M   'P 1'
#
loop_
_entity.id
_entity.type
_entity.pdbx_description
1 polymer ?
#
loop_
_entity_poly.entity_id
_entity_poly.type
_entity_poly.pdbx_seq_one_letter_code
_entity_poly.pdbx_strand_id
1 'polypeptide(L)'
;MASAGGPTSVLLAAPGNQRTAALYHSDREYVALERLLGTPARGFREQPPDEALMAADQINVTWMVHDVMPWRIDRVHRMARGKDVWIFRTTDVERRTHGSWYRAARPDELRALFDDLDLTGGPTSTPGAYEETRDAPEVPAAQPSEAASAPPAARAAGGPGAGTGWWWAVPGAVAGAVLALSLRPFVSRRPWDRLRGEPGPRQELRDV
;
A
#
# COMPACT_ATOMS: atom_id res chain seq x y z
N MET A 1 17.18 -23.83 -20.12
CA MET A 1 16.74 -24.45 -18.86
C MET A 1 15.96 -23.40 -18.08
N ALA A 2 14.65 -23.59 -17.95
CA ALA A 2 13.83 -22.74 -17.09
C ALA A 2 14.07 -23.19 -15.66
N SER A 3 14.64 -22.32 -14.83
CA SER A 3 14.69 -22.55 -13.38
C SER A 3 13.25 -22.60 -12.88
N ALA A 4 12.83 -23.75 -12.34
CA ALA A 4 11.54 -23.86 -11.66
C ALA A 4 11.57 -22.92 -10.44
N GLY A 5 11.05 -21.70 -10.59
CA GLY A 5 11.06 -20.67 -9.55
C GLY A 5 11.35 -19.23 -9.98
N GLY A 6 11.32 -18.91 -11.28
CA GLY A 6 11.41 -17.51 -11.74
C GLY A 6 10.24 -16.64 -11.26
N PRO A 7 10.32 -15.31 -11.41
CA PRO A 7 9.21 -14.43 -11.07
C PRO A 7 7.95 -14.80 -11.87
N THR A 8 6.78 -14.70 -11.23
CA THR A 8 5.46 -15.00 -11.81
C THR A 8 4.65 -13.73 -12.11
N SER A 9 5.01 -12.62 -11.47
CA SER A 9 4.45 -11.29 -11.73
C SER A 9 5.48 -10.19 -11.54
N VAL A 10 5.12 -9.00 -12.00
CA VAL A 10 5.91 -7.79 -11.84
C VAL A 10 4.98 -6.61 -11.51
N LEU A 11 5.42 -5.79 -10.55
CA LEU A 11 4.78 -4.53 -10.20
C LEU A 11 5.65 -3.38 -10.70
N LEU A 12 5.06 -2.47 -11.46
CA LEU A 12 5.69 -1.26 -11.97
C LEU A 12 5.11 -0.04 -11.26
N ALA A 13 5.97 0.83 -10.77
CA ALA A 13 5.58 2.11 -10.18
C ALA A 13 6.43 3.23 -10.77
N ALA A 14 5.78 4.28 -11.27
CA ALA A 14 6.39 5.50 -11.77
C ALA A 14 6.02 6.66 -10.82
N PRO A 15 6.77 6.89 -9.72
CA PRO A 15 6.39 7.87 -8.71
C PRO A 15 6.32 9.30 -9.25
N GLY A 16 7.18 9.66 -10.21
CA GLY A 16 7.19 10.99 -10.83
C GLY A 16 5.90 11.30 -11.59
N ASN A 17 5.26 10.27 -12.16
CA ASN A 17 4.03 10.41 -12.95
C ASN A 17 2.78 9.94 -12.20
N GLN A 18 2.93 9.42 -10.96
CA GLN A 18 1.86 8.84 -10.14
C GLN A 18 1.11 7.70 -10.84
N ARG A 19 1.82 6.88 -11.62
CA ARG A 19 1.25 5.75 -12.38
C ARG A 19 1.80 4.43 -11.88
N THR A 20 0.99 3.39 -12.01
CA THR A 20 1.36 2.02 -11.67
C THR A 20 0.79 1.05 -12.70
N ALA A 21 1.50 -0.04 -12.93
CA ALA A 21 1.02 -1.17 -13.74
C ALA A 21 1.42 -2.48 -13.05
N ALA A 22 0.70 -3.56 -13.35
CA ALA A 22 1.04 -4.90 -12.89
C ALA A 22 0.89 -5.86 -14.07
N LEU A 23 1.84 -6.79 -14.22
CA LEU A 23 1.83 -7.78 -15.29
C LEU A 23 2.05 -9.16 -14.70
N TYR A 24 1.33 -10.15 -15.24
CA TYR A 24 1.50 -11.56 -14.93
C TYR A 24 2.35 -12.24 -16.00
N HIS A 25 2.99 -13.37 -15.69
CA HIS A 25 3.89 -14.06 -16.62
C HIS A 25 3.26 -14.47 -17.95
N SER A 26 1.93 -14.58 -18.02
CA SER A 26 1.18 -14.86 -19.25
C SER A 26 1.04 -13.65 -20.18
N ASP A 27 1.29 -12.44 -19.68
CA ASP A 27 1.11 -11.20 -20.43
C ASP A 27 2.26 -11.01 -21.42
N ARG A 28 1.95 -10.51 -22.62
CA ARG A 28 2.98 -10.32 -23.66
C ARG A 28 3.96 -9.24 -23.25
N GLU A 29 3.47 -8.24 -22.55
CA GLU A 29 4.19 -7.09 -22.01
C GLU A 29 5.17 -7.56 -20.93
N TYR A 30 4.83 -8.57 -20.13
CA TYR A 30 5.74 -9.19 -19.16
C TYR A 30 6.97 -9.77 -19.87
N VAL A 31 6.74 -10.59 -20.89
CA VAL A 31 7.82 -11.23 -21.67
C VAL A 31 8.67 -10.18 -22.39
N ALA A 32 8.03 -9.14 -22.93
CA ALA A 32 8.72 -8.02 -23.55
C ALA A 32 9.61 -7.28 -22.54
N LEU A 33 9.08 -6.97 -21.36
CA LEU A 33 9.79 -6.30 -20.27
C LEU A 33 10.98 -7.13 -19.79
N GLU A 34 10.80 -8.43 -19.57
CA GLU A 34 11.87 -9.33 -19.13
C GLU A 34 13.02 -9.35 -20.14
N ARG A 35 12.68 -9.45 -21.42
CA ARG A 35 13.67 -9.46 -22.52
C ARG A 35 14.43 -8.14 -22.62
N LEU A 36 13.73 -7.00 -22.47
CA LEU A 36 14.33 -5.67 -22.58
C LEU A 36 15.21 -5.32 -21.38
N LEU A 37 14.81 -5.73 -20.17
CA LEU A 37 15.60 -5.53 -18.96
C LEU A 37 16.67 -6.60 -18.76
N GLY A 38 16.54 -7.78 -19.37
CA GLY A 38 17.51 -8.87 -19.28
C GLY A 38 18.77 -8.68 -20.13
N THR A 39 18.74 -7.78 -21.11
CA THR A 39 19.84 -7.60 -22.08
C THR A 39 20.59 -6.29 -21.82
N PRO A 40 21.76 -6.31 -21.14
CA PRO A 40 22.56 -5.11 -20.97
C PRO A 40 23.20 -4.66 -22.29
N ALA A 41 23.30 -3.35 -22.51
CA ALA A 41 24.10 -2.79 -23.59
C ALA A 41 25.60 -3.05 -23.35
N ARG A 42 26.36 -3.26 -24.43
CA ARG A 42 27.84 -3.31 -24.33
C ARG A 42 28.38 -1.88 -24.23
N GLY A 43 29.23 -1.60 -23.24
CA GLY A 43 29.87 -0.29 -23.08
C GLY A 43 30.71 -0.20 -21.80
N PHE A 44 31.60 0.81 -21.76
CA PHE A 44 32.63 0.97 -20.72
C PHE A 44 32.20 1.85 -19.53
N ARG A 45 30.97 2.38 -19.52
CA ARG A 45 30.52 3.28 -18.45
C ARG A 45 29.74 2.50 -17.40
N GLU A 46 30.31 2.41 -16.21
CA GLU A 46 29.79 1.61 -15.10
C GLU A 46 28.54 2.22 -14.47
N GLN A 47 28.39 3.55 -14.42
CA GLN A 47 27.24 4.24 -13.83
C GLN A 47 26.96 5.60 -14.52
N PRO A 48 25.68 6.06 -14.58
CA PRO A 48 25.36 7.42 -15.03
C PRO A 48 25.89 8.49 -14.06
N PRO A 49 26.11 9.74 -14.54
CA PRO A 49 26.41 10.87 -13.66
C PRO A 49 25.25 11.17 -12.69
N ASP A 50 25.58 11.57 -11.45
CA ASP A 50 24.60 11.80 -10.39
C ASP A 50 23.63 12.94 -10.72
N GLU A 51 24.12 14.05 -11.29
CA GLU A 51 23.27 15.18 -11.71
C GLU A 51 22.23 14.76 -12.75
N ALA A 52 22.57 13.77 -13.57
CA ALA A 52 21.71 13.28 -14.62
C ALA A 52 20.66 12.29 -14.05
N LEU A 53 20.98 11.57 -12.97
CA LEU A 53 20.03 10.74 -12.23
C LEU A 53 18.99 11.57 -11.47
N MET A 54 19.39 12.71 -10.88
CA MET A 54 18.47 13.59 -10.14
C MET A 54 17.37 14.19 -11.02
N ALA A 55 17.68 14.42 -12.30
CA ALA A 55 16.73 14.92 -13.28
C ALA A 55 15.99 13.80 -14.05
N ALA A 56 16.31 12.53 -13.81
CA ALA A 56 15.73 11.41 -14.54
C ALA A 56 14.35 11.03 -13.99
N ASP A 57 13.43 10.68 -14.89
CA ASP A 57 12.19 10.02 -14.50
C ASP A 57 12.47 8.57 -14.12
N GLN A 58 12.02 8.16 -12.93
CA GLN A 58 12.34 6.85 -12.36
C GLN A 58 11.10 5.94 -12.37
N ILE A 59 11.28 4.73 -12.87
CA ILE A 59 10.30 3.64 -12.81
C ILE A 59 10.90 2.50 -11.99
N ASN A 60 10.21 2.08 -10.94
CA ASN A 60 10.55 0.93 -10.12
C ASN A 60 9.86 -0.30 -10.69
N VAL A 61 10.62 -1.33 -11.04
CA VAL A 61 10.13 -2.61 -11.55
C VAL A 61 10.47 -3.69 -10.54
N THR A 62 9.45 -4.21 -9.85
CA THR A 62 9.59 -5.21 -8.78
C THR A 62 9.08 -6.55 -9.27
N TRP A 63 10.00 -7.48 -9.50
CA TRP A 63 9.71 -8.85 -9.91
C TRP A 63 9.38 -9.68 -8.68
N MET A 64 8.29 -10.44 -8.74
CA MET A 64 7.77 -11.19 -7.61
C MET A 64 7.75 -12.69 -7.89
N VAL A 65 8.23 -13.49 -6.94
CA VAL A 65 8.04 -14.94 -6.95
C VAL A 65 6.69 -15.26 -6.29
N HIS A 66 5.90 -16.09 -6.96
CA HIS A 66 4.54 -16.48 -6.54
C HIS A 66 3.61 -15.30 -6.22
N ASP A 67 3.87 -14.13 -6.82
CA ASP A 67 3.07 -12.91 -6.64
C ASP A 67 3.02 -12.38 -5.20
N VAL A 68 3.93 -12.84 -4.33
CA VAL A 68 3.94 -12.47 -2.91
C VAL A 68 5.27 -11.94 -2.41
N MET A 69 6.39 -12.38 -2.98
CA MET A 69 7.73 -12.01 -2.47
C MET A 69 8.58 -11.36 -3.54
N PRO A 70 9.14 -10.15 -3.30
CA PRO A 70 10.10 -9.54 -4.21
C PRO A 70 11.33 -10.44 -4.41
N TRP A 71 11.63 -10.75 -5.67
CA TRP A 71 12.77 -11.55 -6.11
C TRP A 71 13.90 -10.68 -6.66
N ARG A 72 13.54 -9.61 -7.39
CA ARG A 72 14.47 -8.68 -8.04
C ARG A 72 13.81 -7.31 -8.15
N ILE A 73 14.60 -6.26 -8.01
CA ILE A 73 14.17 -4.89 -8.27
C ILE A 73 15.07 -4.31 -9.36
N ASP A 74 14.46 -3.82 -10.43
CA ASP A 74 15.12 -3.00 -11.44
C ASP A 74 14.61 -1.56 -11.31
N ARG A 75 15.49 -0.61 -10.99
CA ARG A 75 15.20 0.83 -11.01
C ARG A 75 15.62 1.40 -12.35
N VAL A 76 14.65 1.84 -13.13
CA VAL A 76 14.85 2.31 -14.49
C VAL A 76 14.80 3.83 -14.51
N HIS A 77 15.90 4.45 -14.92
CA HIS A 77 16.08 5.90 -14.99
C HIS A 77 16.05 6.35 -16.46
N ARG A 78 14.99 7.07 -16.83
CA ARG A 78 14.83 7.69 -18.15
C ARG A 78 15.45 9.08 -18.08
N MET A 79 16.57 9.27 -18.77
CA MET A 79 17.29 10.55 -18.74
C MET A 79 16.44 11.65 -19.38
N ALA A 80 16.34 12.81 -18.71
CA ALA A 80 15.65 13.98 -19.25
C ALA A 80 16.34 14.54 -20.50
N ARG A 81 17.66 14.37 -20.60
CA ARG A 81 18.46 14.75 -21.76
C ARG A 81 18.95 13.50 -22.48
N GLY A 82 18.63 13.41 -23.77
CA GLY A 82 19.02 12.28 -24.62
C GLY A 82 18.08 11.09 -24.53
N LYS A 83 18.47 10.00 -25.19
CA LYS A 83 17.67 8.77 -25.31
C LYS A 83 18.17 7.64 -24.41
N ASP A 84 18.98 7.95 -23.42
CA ASP A 84 19.59 6.90 -22.61
C ASP A 84 18.60 6.41 -21.56
N VAL A 85 18.61 5.10 -21.32
CA VAL A 85 17.91 4.49 -20.18
C VAL A 85 18.94 3.73 -19.38
N TRP A 86 19.10 4.14 -18.13
CA TRP A 86 19.97 3.49 -17.17
C TRP A 86 19.15 2.63 -16.23
N ILE A 87 19.68 1.46 -15.88
CA ILE A 87 18.98 0.50 -15.04
C ILE A 87 19.92 0.13 -13.90
N PHE A 88 19.45 0.30 -12.68
CA PHE A 88 20.08 -0.27 -11.50
C PHE A 88 19.32 -1.53 -11.11
N ARG A 89 19.99 -2.68 -11.13
CA ARG A 89 19.42 -3.97 -10.74
C ARG A 89 19.96 -4.41 -9.40
N THR A 90 19.05 -4.84 -8.53
CA THR A 90 19.39 -5.53 -7.29
C THR A 90 18.55 -6.79 -7.10
N THR A 91 19.19 -7.86 -6.64
CA THR A 91 18.55 -9.08 -6.14
C THR A 91 18.58 -9.15 -4.61
N ASP A 92 19.29 -8.23 -3.96
CA ASP A 92 19.27 -8.04 -2.52
C ASP A 92 18.18 -7.02 -2.18
N VAL A 93 16.94 -7.52 -2.10
CA VAL A 93 15.74 -6.69 -1.92
C VAL A 93 15.70 -5.98 -0.55
N GLU A 94 16.46 -6.48 0.43
CA GLU A 94 16.65 -5.85 1.74
C GLU A 94 17.68 -4.73 1.66
N ARG A 95 18.82 -4.97 1.00
CA ARG A 95 19.88 -3.97 0.80
C ARG A 95 19.82 -3.37 -0.59
N ARG A 96 18.80 -2.55 -0.82
CA ARG A 96 18.46 -1.92 -2.11
C ARG A 96 19.56 -1.06 -2.76
N THR A 97 20.66 -0.80 -2.07
CA THR A 97 21.85 -0.07 -2.57
C THR A 97 22.91 -0.99 -3.17
N HIS A 98 22.88 -2.30 -2.88
CA HIS A 98 23.78 -3.27 -3.50
C HIS A 98 23.20 -3.76 -4.82
N GLY A 99 23.85 -3.44 -5.92
CA GLY A 99 23.36 -3.82 -7.23
C GLY A 99 24.33 -3.42 -8.34
N SER A 100 23.94 -3.72 -9.56
CA SER A 100 24.72 -3.42 -10.75
C SER A 100 23.99 -2.40 -11.61
N TRP A 101 24.72 -1.40 -12.06
CA TRP A 101 24.26 -0.47 -13.08
C TRP A 101 24.55 -1.02 -14.48
N TYR A 102 23.63 -0.79 -15.40
CA TYR A 102 23.84 -1.04 -16.82
C TYR A 102 22.92 -0.13 -17.64
N ARG A 103 23.26 0.03 -18.92
CA ARG A 103 22.44 0.75 -19.88
C ARG A 103 21.53 -0.23 -20.62
N ALA A 104 20.30 0.17 -20.90
CA ALA A 104 19.39 -0.62 -21.71
C ALA A 104 19.96 -0.79 -23.13
N ALA A 105 20.01 -2.02 -23.65
CA ALA A 105 20.44 -2.28 -25.02
C ALA A 105 19.49 -1.66 -26.07
N ARG A 106 18.20 -1.58 -25.74
CA ARG A 106 17.13 -1.10 -26.62
C ARG A 106 16.29 -0.05 -25.89
N PRO A 107 16.83 1.17 -25.70
CA PRO A 107 16.19 2.19 -24.88
C PRO A 107 14.89 2.74 -25.49
N ASP A 108 14.78 2.78 -26.82
CA ASP A 108 13.58 3.26 -27.52
C ASP A 108 12.42 2.26 -27.38
N GLU A 109 12.67 0.95 -27.57
CA GLU A 109 11.67 -0.10 -27.33
C GLU A 109 11.21 -0.14 -25.86
N LEU A 110 12.13 0.06 -24.91
CA LEU A 110 11.79 0.09 -23.49
C LEU A 110 10.94 1.32 -23.12
N ARG A 111 11.20 2.47 -23.73
CA ARG A 111 10.35 3.66 -23.54
C ARG A 111 8.95 3.43 -24.11
N ALA A 112 8.85 2.91 -25.33
CA ALA A 112 7.57 2.61 -25.96
C ALA A 112 6.73 1.64 -25.12
N LEU A 113 7.36 0.61 -24.52
CA LEU A 113 6.66 -0.30 -23.61
C LEU A 113 6.12 0.43 -22.38
N PHE A 114 6.88 1.34 -21.76
CA PHE A 114 6.39 2.11 -20.63
C PHE A 114 5.28 3.10 -20.99
N ASP A 115 5.31 3.64 -22.22
CA ASP A 115 4.25 4.48 -22.74
C ASP A 115 2.95 3.66 -22.95
N ASP A 116 3.06 2.45 -23.51
CA ASP A 116 1.94 1.51 -23.70
C ASP A 116 1.32 1.06 -22.37
N LEU A 117 2.15 0.91 -21.33
CA LEU A 117 1.73 0.63 -19.96
C LEU A 117 1.20 1.86 -19.19
N ASP A 118 1.04 3.01 -19.86
CA ASP A 118 0.57 4.28 -19.28
C ASP A 118 1.41 4.76 -18.07
N LEU A 119 2.71 4.48 -18.07
CA LEU A 119 3.62 4.85 -16.97
C LEU A 119 4.24 6.25 -17.14
N THR A 120 4.01 6.91 -18.28
CA THR A 120 4.73 8.12 -18.69
C THR A 120 3.86 9.37 -18.82
N GLY A 121 2.53 9.24 -18.61
CA GLY A 121 1.61 10.38 -18.48
C GLY A 121 1.12 11.01 -19.79
N GLY A 122 1.07 10.27 -20.90
CA GLY A 122 0.51 10.73 -22.19
C GLY A 122 -1.03 10.67 -22.28
N PRO A 123 -1.67 11.25 -23.33
CA PRO A 123 -3.12 11.22 -23.47
C PRO A 123 -3.59 9.80 -23.78
N THR A 124 -4.13 9.19 -22.73
CA THR A 124 -4.84 7.93 -22.65
C THR A 124 -5.59 7.56 -23.95
N SER A 125 -5.17 6.48 -24.62
CA SER A 125 -6.11 5.65 -25.37
C SER A 125 -6.43 4.46 -24.48
N THR A 126 -7.61 4.45 -23.86
CA THR A 126 -8.10 3.30 -23.09
C THR A 126 -8.90 2.38 -24.01
N PRO A 127 -8.41 1.18 -24.39
CA PRO A 127 -9.30 0.06 -24.59
C PRO A 127 -9.63 -0.50 -23.19
N GLY A 128 -10.86 -0.27 -22.72
CA GLY A 128 -11.31 -0.73 -21.40
C GLY A 128 -11.96 0.32 -20.50
N ALA A 129 -12.42 1.46 -21.05
CA ALA A 129 -13.36 2.30 -20.34
C ALA A 129 -14.64 1.48 -20.13
N TYR A 130 -14.87 1.03 -18.90
CA TYR A 130 -16.18 0.57 -18.48
C TYR A 130 -17.11 1.80 -18.55
N GLU A 131 -18.10 1.74 -19.43
CA GLU A 131 -19.21 2.69 -19.36
C GLU A 131 -19.98 2.42 -18.07
N GLU A 132 -19.71 3.21 -17.04
CA GLU A 132 -20.67 3.36 -15.95
C GLU A 132 -21.64 4.46 -16.36
N THR A 133 -22.72 4.07 -17.05
CA THR A 133 -23.93 4.89 -17.18
C THR A 133 -24.43 5.23 -15.78
N ARG A 134 -24.08 6.42 -15.26
CA ARG A 134 -24.80 7.04 -14.17
C ARG A 134 -25.80 8.02 -14.75
N ASP A 135 -26.94 7.46 -15.12
CA ASP A 135 -28.19 8.20 -15.23
C ASP A 135 -28.75 8.34 -13.80
N ALA A 136 -28.71 9.54 -13.23
CA ALA A 136 -29.49 9.88 -12.05
C ALA A 136 -29.70 11.40 -11.97
N PRO A 137 -30.94 11.87 -11.71
CA PRO A 137 -31.36 13.22 -12.01
C PRO A 137 -30.96 14.24 -10.94
N GLU A 138 -30.84 15.48 -11.41
CA GLU A 138 -30.63 16.72 -10.68
C GLU A 138 -31.82 17.06 -9.76
N VAL A 139 -31.55 17.34 -8.48
CA VAL A 139 -32.51 17.96 -7.55
C VAL A 139 -31.81 19.13 -6.84
N PRO A 140 -32.35 20.37 -6.85
CA PRO A 140 -31.63 21.54 -6.36
C PRO A 140 -31.94 21.92 -4.89
N ALA A 141 -30.89 22.46 -4.26
CA ALA A 141 -30.80 23.54 -3.26
C ALA A 141 -31.61 23.51 -1.93
N ALA A 142 -30.90 23.67 -0.80
CA ALA A 142 -31.03 24.82 0.13
C ALA A 142 -30.19 24.65 1.42
N GLN A 143 -29.41 25.68 1.77
CA GLN A 143 -29.02 26.07 3.15
C GLN A 143 -29.82 27.37 3.49
N PRO A 144 -29.75 28.00 4.70
CA PRO A 144 -29.15 27.66 6.00
C PRO A 144 -30.12 27.85 7.21
N SER A 145 -29.72 27.48 8.44
CA SER A 145 -30.16 28.23 9.64
C SER A 145 -29.25 28.02 10.85
N GLU A 146 -29.22 29.05 11.69
CA GLU A 146 -28.18 29.45 12.64
C GLU A 146 -28.64 29.32 14.11
N ALA A 147 -27.66 29.34 15.02
CA ALA A 147 -27.69 29.76 16.44
C ALA A 147 -28.20 28.82 17.55
N ALA A 148 -27.33 28.53 18.55
CA ALA A 148 -27.45 29.03 19.93
C ALA A 148 -26.30 28.54 20.86
N SER A 149 -26.03 29.33 21.91
CA SER A 149 -24.79 29.53 22.70
C SER A 149 -24.44 28.59 23.89
N ALA A 150 -23.12 28.33 24.06
CA ALA A 150 -22.16 28.39 25.23
C ALA A 150 -22.53 28.02 26.72
N PRO A 151 -21.57 28.01 27.71
CA PRO A 151 -20.37 27.15 28.03
C PRO A 151 -20.45 26.60 29.52
N PRO A 152 -19.40 26.20 30.32
CA PRO A 152 -17.93 26.03 30.14
C PRO A 152 -17.25 24.73 30.73
N ALA A 153 -15.95 24.58 30.39
CA ALA A 153 -14.78 24.03 31.12
C ALA A 153 -14.77 22.63 31.81
N ALA A 154 -13.79 21.80 31.40
CA ALA A 154 -12.89 21.08 32.31
C ALA A 154 -11.58 20.69 31.61
N ARG A 155 -10.45 20.96 32.27
CA ARG A 155 -9.09 20.70 31.82
C ARG A 155 -8.50 19.59 32.71
N ALA A 156 -8.11 18.49 32.11
CA ALA A 156 -7.24 17.44 32.66
C ALA A 156 -6.73 16.64 31.45
N ALA A 157 -5.59 15.97 31.41
CA ALA A 157 -4.29 15.96 32.07
C ALA A 157 -3.45 15.04 31.17
N GLY A 158 -2.14 15.24 31.09
CA GLY A 158 -1.32 14.72 29.98
C GLY A 158 -0.97 13.21 29.99
N GLY A 159 -0.83 12.69 28.77
CA GLY A 159 0.14 11.66 28.33
C GLY A 159 -0.37 10.20 28.20
N PRO A 160 0.23 9.34 27.35
CA PRO A 160 1.28 9.55 26.33
C PRO A 160 0.86 9.15 24.89
N GLY A 161 1.63 9.58 23.89
CA GLY A 161 1.66 8.91 22.58
C GLY A 161 0.76 9.49 21.48
N ALA A 162 0.88 10.79 21.21
CA ALA A 162 0.45 11.36 19.94
C ALA A 162 1.28 10.71 18.80
N GLY A 163 0.65 9.88 17.99
CA GLY A 163 1.29 9.32 16.80
C GLY A 163 0.45 8.37 15.95
N THR A 164 -0.34 7.46 16.55
CA THR A 164 -0.76 6.28 15.77
C THR A 164 -2.11 5.66 16.16
N GLY A 165 -3.10 6.44 16.63
CA GLY A 165 -4.38 5.85 17.08
C GLY A 165 -5.65 6.67 16.86
N TRP A 166 -5.57 7.91 16.34
CA TRP A 166 -6.72 8.82 16.29
C TRP A 166 -7.82 8.37 15.31
N TRP A 167 -7.44 7.70 14.21
CA TRP A 167 -8.37 7.18 13.21
C TRP A 167 -9.20 5.98 13.72
N TRP A 168 -8.76 5.32 14.79
CA TRP A 168 -9.50 4.25 15.47
C TRP A 168 -10.43 4.76 16.57
N ALA A 169 -10.38 6.05 16.94
CA ALA A 169 -11.21 6.59 18.01
C ALA A 169 -12.71 6.49 17.71
N VAL A 170 -13.10 6.69 16.44
CA VAL A 170 -14.51 6.64 16.01
C VAL A 170 -15.03 5.19 15.92
N PRO A 171 -14.36 4.24 15.24
CA PRO A 171 -14.79 2.85 15.23
C PRO A 171 -14.80 2.20 16.62
N GLY A 172 -13.78 2.49 17.44
CA GLY A 172 -13.67 1.95 18.80
C GLY A 172 -14.79 2.41 19.73
N ALA A 173 -15.17 3.69 19.66
CA ALA A 173 -16.28 4.24 20.43
C ALA A 173 -17.64 3.62 20.04
N VAL A 174 -17.88 3.44 18.73
CA VAL A 174 -19.11 2.81 18.21
C VAL A 174 -19.19 1.34 18.65
N ALA A 175 -18.11 0.58 18.51
CA ALA A 175 -18.07 -0.82 18.94
C ALA A 175 -18.30 -0.97 20.45
N GLY A 176 -17.68 -0.11 21.27
CA GLY A 176 -17.86 -0.09 22.72
C GLY A 176 -19.29 0.23 23.16
N ALA A 177 -19.95 1.20 22.51
CA ALA A 177 -21.32 1.57 22.82
C ALA A 177 -22.32 0.46 22.46
N VAL A 178 -22.15 -0.19 21.31
CA VAL A 178 -23.00 -1.32 20.89
C VAL A 178 -22.83 -2.51 21.85
N LEU A 179 -21.60 -2.83 22.26
CA LEU A 179 -21.34 -3.90 23.21
C LEU A 179 -21.97 -3.61 24.58
N ALA A 180 -21.82 -2.38 25.09
CA ALA A 180 -22.39 -1.98 26.37
C ALA A 180 -23.93 -2.01 26.36
N LEU A 181 -24.56 -1.55 25.28
CA LEU A 181 -26.02 -1.59 25.13
C LEU A 181 -26.55 -3.02 24.98
N SER A 182 -25.79 -3.91 24.35
CA SER A 182 -26.16 -5.32 24.15
C SER A 182 -26.05 -6.16 25.42
N LEU A 183 -25.09 -5.89 26.31
CA LEU A 183 -24.93 -6.59 27.59
C LEU A 183 -25.85 -6.04 28.70
N ARG A 184 -26.33 -4.80 28.58
CA ARG A 184 -27.16 -4.11 29.58
C ARG A 184 -28.43 -4.88 30.00
N PRO A 185 -29.22 -5.53 29.11
CA PRO A 185 -30.38 -6.30 29.55
C PRO A 185 -30.03 -7.64 30.24
N PHE A 186 -28.82 -8.18 30.04
CA PHE A 186 -28.40 -9.45 30.65
C PHE A 186 -27.84 -9.29 32.07
N VAL A 187 -27.17 -8.17 32.37
CA VAL A 187 -26.68 -7.87 33.72
C VAL A 187 -27.82 -7.42 34.64
N SER A 188 -28.78 -6.63 34.12
CA SER A 188 -29.93 -6.15 34.90
C SER A 188 -31.00 -7.20 35.20
N ARG A 189 -30.94 -8.38 34.56
CA ARG A 189 -31.87 -9.50 34.80
C ARG A 189 -31.28 -10.60 35.69
N ARG A 190 -30.09 -10.42 36.26
CA ARG A 190 -29.54 -11.35 37.24
C ARG A 190 -29.95 -10.92 38.65
N PRO A 191 -30.87 -11.63 39.32
CA PRO A 191 -31.13 -11.39 40.74
C PRO A 191 -29.87 -11.73 41.53
N TRP A 192 -29.33 -10.73 42.24
CA TRP A 192 -28.17 -10.83 43.12
C TRP A 192 -28.48 -11.58 44.44
N ASP A 193 -29.59 -12.31 44.51
CA ASP A 193 -30.06 -13.02 45.70
C ASP A 193 -29.39 -14.39 45.94
N ARG A 194 -28.34 -14.74 45.19
CA ARG A 194 -27.57 -15.99 45.39
C ARG A 194 -26.20 -15.82 46.06
N LEU A 195 -25.87 -14.62 46.55
CA LEU A 195 -24.66 -14.40 47.37
C LEU A 195 -24.91 -14.51 48.89
N ARG A 196 -26.13 -14.87 49.30
CA ARG A 196 -26.44 -15.25 50.69
C ARG A 196 -26.66 -16.76 50.77
N GLY A 197 -25.57 -17.51 50.57
CA GLY A 197 -25.51 -18.93 50.87
C GLY A 197 -24.70 -19.13 52.14
N GLU A 198 -25.38 -19.35 53.27
CA GLU A 198 -24.76 -19.93 54.45
C GLU A 198 -24.34 -21.38 54.16
N PRO A 199 -23.16 -21.79 54.64
CA PRO A 199 -22.90 -23.20 54.92
C PRO A 199 -22.48 -23.37 56.38
N GLY A 200 -23.46 -23.77 57.22
CA GLY A 200 -23.42 -24.90 58.17
C GLY A 200 -22.23 -25.12 59.13
N PRO A 201 -22.48 -25.84 60.24
CA PRO A 201 -21.63 -25.85 61.43
C PRO A 201 -20.32 -26.61 61.18
N ARG A 202 -19.18 -26.01 61.55
CA ARG A 202 -17.90 -26.72 61.64
C ARG A 202 -17.59 -27.07 63.08
N GLN A 203 -17.27 -28.35 63.23
CA GLN A 203 -17.13 -29.10 64.46
C GLN A 203 -15.96 -28.63 65.32
N GLU A 204 -16.15 -28.81 66.63
CA GLU A 204 -15.18 -28.72 67.71
C GLU A 204 -13.86 -29.44 67.37
N LEU A 205 -12.73 -28.76 67.60
CA LEU A 205 -11.43 -29.39 67.72
C LEU A 205 -11.15 -29.62 69.20
N ARG A 206 -11.04 -30.90 69.55
CA ARG A 206 -10.63 -31.45 70.84
C ARG A 206 -9.22 -30.99 71.24
N ASP A 207 -9.04 -30.87 72.55
CA ASP A 207 -7.78 -30.69 73.28
C ASP A 207 -6.62 -31.59 72.81
N VAL A 208 -5.41 -31.01 72.84
CA VAL A 208 -4.20 -31.58 73.47
C VAL A 208 -3.39 -30.45 74.08
#